data_AF-A0A1G6A662-F1
#
_entry.id   AF-A0A1G6A662-F1
#
_cell.length_a   1.000
_cell.length_b   1.000
_cell.length_c   1.000
_cell.angle_alpha   90.00
_cell.angle_beta   90.00
_cell.angle_gamma   90.00
#
_symmetry.space_group_name_H-M   'P 1'
#
loop_
_entity.id
_entity.type
_entity.pdbx_description
1 polymer ?
#
loop_
_entity_poly.entity_id
_entity_poly.type
_entity_poly.pdbx_seq_one_letter_code
_entity_poly.pdbx_strand_id
1 'polypeptide(L)'
;MSMSNKRDTYRQLMMNRSNLYHLFSRFFQKEMDAAFLEKLRHIQFPVNRKETALTEFQDALLRLNEYFEYDAGESIEDLAVDYAKTFLGAGSAQGNAAFPYESVYTSPKRVMMQDAWNKMCELYEVKGLAKRDECKDLQEDHIAMELDFMAFLCDETSQLTETLAGLEEQREFLNRHLLNWIPEFCLDIKEHADTEFYRMIGQLTTGFLQLDSFILDQMIAERKARKVISKSVKVTRSYLDEVLHKLSKEYHIYGPKHLPERGMRENNGMIRYQEIFSLEELMLDGQSDFSLKEVIYPVSQTIFSFDENSATETISTDPKGIIIFARPCDINGLRRLDNMFLANGGMSDVYYKRMRDKVKIFMIECKESWDTCFCVSMGTNKTDNYSVALRFDEDMIQLKIKDAEFLDEFEWAGACDYEPSFIEENTRKVRIPNIKKGEKLRPIYELEFWKEYNETCISCGGCNTVCPSCSCFDTIDDLNQENSRKGSRRRVWSSCMLPDYSKTAGGNIARKFPEQMMRFKTLHKIYDYNARFGGNEHMCVGCGRCIMRCPEDIDFSETINKLADEVDKLKAKEGGK
;
A
#
# COMPACT_ATOMS: atom_id res chain seq x y z
N MET A 1 -8.46 -26.60 16.30
CA MET A 1 -8.51 -26.73 14.83
C MET A 1 -7.11 -26.49 14.29
N SER A 2 -6.50 -27.44 13.59
CA SER A 2 -5.13 -27.31 13.06
C SER A 2 -5.04 -26.28 11.90
N MET A 3 -3.84 -25.77 11.62
CA MET A 3 -3.56 -24.73 10.61
C MET A 3 -4.02 -25.05 9.18
N SER A 4 -3.93 -26.33 8.77
CA SER A 4 -4.51 -26.80 7.49
C SER A 4 -5.98 -26.39 7.45
N ASN A 5 -6.71 -26.71 8.51
CA ASN A 5 -8.16 -26.51 8.58
C ASN A 5 -8.58 -25.03 8.44
N LYS A 6 -7.82 -24.06 8.99
CA LYS A 6 -8.15 -22.61 8.86
C LYS A 6 -7.77 -22.02 7.49
N ARG A 7 -6.57 -22.33 6.96
CA ARG A 7 -6.17 -21.88 5.62
C ARG A 7 -7.06 -22.51 4.54
N ASP A 8 -7.41 -23.78 4.72
CA ASP A 8 -8.35 -24.49 3.87
C ASP A 8 -9.76 -23.88 3.97
N THR A 9 -10.19 -23.46 5.16
CA THR A 9 -11.48 -22.76 5.36
C THR A 9 -11.53 -21.41 4.62
N TYR A 10 -10.45 -20.61 4.66
CA TYR A 10 -10.43 -19.32 3.95
C TYR A 10 -10.45 -19.51 2.43
N ARG A 11 -9.59 -20.40 1.90
CA ARG A 11 -9.56 -20.70 0.46
C ARG A 11 -10.92 -21.21 0.00
N GLN A 12 -11.54 -22.08 0.78
CA GLN A 12 -12.89 -22.56 0.51
C GLN A 12 -13.91 -21.42 0.51
N LEU A 13 -13.81 -20.46 1.44
CA LEU A 13 -14.68 -19.29 1.47
C LEU A 13 -14.49 -18.41 0.23
N MET A 14 -13.25 -18.10 -0.17
CA MET A 14 -12.98 -17.33 -1.40
C MET A 14 -13.48 -18.03 -2.64
N MET A 15 -13.25 -19.35 -2.74
CA MET A 15 -13.75 -20.16 -3.86
C MET A 15 -15.29 -20.18 -3.90
N ASN A 16 -15.95 -20.26 -2.73
CA ASN A 16 -17.40 -20.18 -2.65
C ASN A 16 -17.91 -18.80 -3.09
N ARG A 17 -17.24 -17.70 -2.69
CA ARG A 17 -17.58 -16.35 -3.12
C ARG A 17 -17.42 -16.18 -4.63
N SER A 18 -16.28 -16.60 -5.18
CA SER A 18 -16.01 -16.61 -6.62
C SER A 18 -17.09 -17.37 -7.40
N ASN A 19 -17.44 -18.59 -6.96
CA ASN A 19 -18.51 -19.38 -7.58
C ASN A 19 -19.88 -18.69 -7.56
N LEU A 20 -20.22 -18.00 -6.45
CA LEU A 20 -21.46 -17.24 -6.36
C LEU A 20 -21.44 -16.03 -7.30
N TYR A 21 -20.35 -15.29 -7.38
CA TYR A 21 -20.22 -14.18 -8.33
C TYR A 21 -20.36 -14.65 -9.79
N HIS A 22 -19.77 -15.78 -10.16
CA HIS A 22 -19.98 -16.38 -11.48
C HIS A 22 -21.43 -16.81 -11.73
N LEU A 23 -22.10 -17.37 -10.72
CA LEU A 23 -23.52 -17.72 -10.81
C LEU A 23 -24.37 -16.47 -11.08
N PHE A 24 -24.16 -15.40 -10.31
CA PHE A 24 -24.89 -14.15 -10.50
C PHE A 24 -24.56 -13.47 -11.84
N SER A 25 -23.30 -13.51 -12.29
CA SER A 25 -22.90 -13.04 -13.62
C SER A 25 -23.73 -13.74 -14.71
N ARG A 26 -23.85 -15.08 -14.63
CA ARG A 26 -24.59 -15.85 -15.64
C ARG A 26 -26.06 -15.44 -15.74
N PHE A 27 -26.73 -15.04 -14.65
CA PHE A 27 -28.14 -14.62 -14.72
C PHE A 27 -28.36 -13.39 -15.61
N PHE A 28 -27.37 -12.51 -15.71
CA PHE A 28 -27.47 -11.25 -16.46
C PHE A 28 -26.67 -11.27 -17.76
N GLN A 29 -25.81 -12.25 -17.98
CA GLN A 29 -24.96 -12.33 -19.17
C GLN A 29 -25.77 -12.56 -20.46
N LYS A 30 -26.77 -13.45 -20.39
CA LYS A 30 -27.64 -13.82 -21.51
C LYS A 30 -28.92 -14.47 -20.99
N GLU A 31 -29.92 -14.59 -21.86
CA GLU A 31 -31.18 -15.25 -21.56
C GLU A 31 -31.02 -16.67 -20.97
N MET A 32 -32.06 -17.09 -20.23
CA MET A 32 -32.12 -18.42 -19.63
C MET A 32 -32.15 -19.48 -20.73
N ASP A 33 -31.22 -20.43 -20.69
CA ASP A 33 -31.19 -21.57 -21.60
C ASP A 33 -31.54 -22.87 -20.87
N ALA A 34 -32.04 -23.88 -21.60
CA ALA A 34 -32.55 -25.11 -21.01
C ALA A 34 -31.46 -25.86 -20.22
N ALA A 35 -30.20 -25.79 -20.68
CA ALA A 35 -29.09 -26.45 -20.02
C ALA A 35 -28.75 -25.79 -18.67
N PHE A 36 -28.81 -24.46 -18.59
CA PHE A 36 -28.58 -23.73 -17.36
C PHE A 36 -29.76 -23.85 -16.39
N LEU A 37 -31.00 -23.76 -16.89
CA LEU A 37 -32.20 -23.96 -16.08
C LEU A 37 -32.23 -25.35 -15.44
N GLU A 38 -31.85 -26.39 -16.20
CA GLU A 38 -31.75 -27.75 -15.66
C GLU A 38 -30.69 -27.85 -14.56
N LYS A 39 -29.51 -27.21 -14.73
CA LYS A 39 -28.49 -27.17 -13.69
C LYS A 39 -29.00 -26.51 -12.41
N LEU A 40 -29.76 -25.41 -12.51
CA LEU A 40 -30.32 -24.70 -11.37
C LEU A 40 -31.29 -25.56 -10.55
N ARG A 41 -32.10 -26.42 -11.21
CA ARG A 41 -33.03 -27.36 -10.55
C ARG A 41 -32.33 -28.33 -9.59
N HIS A 42 -31.05 -28.63 -9.83
CA HIS A 42 -30.27 -29.57 -9.00
C HIS A 42 -29.45 -28.87 -7.90
N ILE A 43 -29.48 -27.54 -7.82
CA ILE A 43 -28.79 -26.79 -6.77
C ILE A 43 -29.71 -26.69 -5.55
N GLN A 44 -29.27 -27.23 -4.42
CA GLN A 44 -29.93 -26.98 -3.14
C GLN A 44 -29.24 -25.83 -2.41
N PHE A 45 -29.95 -24.70 -2.28
CA PHE A 45 -29.43 -23.57 -1.54
C PHE A 45 -29.61 -23.79 -0.03
N PRO A 46 -28.56 -23.63 0.79
CA PRO A 46 -28.62 -23.91 2.21
C PRO A 46 -29.49 -22.88 2.95
N VAL A 47 -30.63 -23.32 3.47
CA VAL A 47 -31.60 -22.46 4.20
C VAL A 47 -31.54 -22.61 5.73
N ASN A 48 -30.75 -23.55 6.23
CA ASN A 48 -30.67 -23.86 7.67
C ASN A 48 -29.34 -23.37 8.28
N ARG A 49 -29.29 -22.11 8.76
CA ARG A 49 -28.22 -21.64 9.64
C ARG A 49 -28.80 -20.86 10.83
N LYS A 50 -28.34 -21.19 12.04
CA LYS A 50 -28.70 -20.49 13.28
C LYS A 50 -28.15 -19.05 13.23
N GLU A 51 -29.08 -18.11 13.28
CA GLU A 51 -28.99 -16.67 13.66
C GLU A 51 -28.11 -15.70 12.84
N THR A 52 -28.79 -14.64 12.36
CA THR A 52 -28.35 -13.25 12.08
C THR A 52 -27.32 -13.07 10.94
N ALA A 53 -27.62 -12.43 9.80
CA ALA A 53 -27.85 -10.98 9.72
C ALA A 53 -28.62 -10.47 8.48
N LEU A 54 -29.12 -11.32 7.57
CA LEU A 54 -29.90 -10.86 6.39
C LEU A 54 -31.09 -11.78 6.14
N THR A 55 -32.20 -11.50 6.83
CA THR A 55 -33.48 -12.21 6.64
C THR A 55 -33.92 -12.17 5.17
N GLU A 56 -33.72 -11.05 4.49
CA GLU A 56 -34.14 -10.87 3.09
C GLU A 56 -33.41 -11.78 2.09
N PHE A 57 -32.13 -12.10 2.33
CA PHE A 57 -31.37 -13.03 1.48
C PHE A 57 -31.79 -14.48 1.73
N GLN A 58 -32.03 -14.84 3.00
CA GLN A 58 -32.54 -16.17 3.35
C GLN A 58 -33.95 -16.39 2.79
N ASP A 59 -34.82 -15.38 2.90
CA ASP A 59 -36.17 -15.41 2.33
C ASP A 59 -36.13 -15.56 0.80
N ALA A 60 -35.20 -14.88 0.13
CA ALA A 60 -35.03 -14.99 -1.32
C ALA A 60 -34.50 -16.38 -1.75
N LEU A 61 -33.59 -16.99 -0.97
CA LEU A 61 -33.12 -18.36 -1.23
C LEU A 61 -34.22 -19.41 -1.00
N LEU A 62 -35.05 -19.22 0.04
CA LEU A 62 -36.23 -20.05 0.29
C LEU A 62 -37.19 -20.00 -0.91
N ARG A 63 -37.52 -18.80 -1.38
CA ARG A 63 -38.39 -18.61 -2.54
C ARG A 63 -37.83 -19.23 -3.82
N LEU A 64 -36.52 -19.17 -4.03
CA LEU A 64 -35.90 -19.82 -5.19
C LEU A 64 -35.99 -21.35 -5.12
N ASN A 65 -35.83 -21.94 -3.93
CA ASN A 65 -36.05 -23.38 -3.75
C ASN A 65 -37.53 -23.73 -4.02
N GLU A 66 -38.47 -22.95 -3.48
CA GLU A 66 -39.92 -23.13 -3.70
C GLU A 66 -40.30 -23.02 -5.19
N TYR A 67 -39.69 -22.09 -5.93
CA TYR A 67 -39.93 -21.91 -7.37
C TYR A 67 -39.66 -23.19 -8.17
N PHE A 68 -38.59 -23.92 -7.85
CA PHE A 68 -38.26 -25.18 -8.51
C PHE A 68 -39.03 -26.39 -7.95
N GLU A 69 -39.43 -26.36 -6.68
CA GLU A 69 -40.22 -27.43 -6.07
C GLU A 69 -41.68 -27.46 -6.56
N TYR A 70 -42.31 -26.29 -6.73
CA TYR A 70 -43.75 -26.19 -7.00
C TYR A 70 -44.12 -25.91 -8.46
N ASP A 71 -43.12 -25.78 -9.35
CA ASP A 71 -43.28 -25.42 -10.77
C ASP A 71 -44.17 -24.17 -10.95
N ALA A 72 -43.55 -22.98 -10.92
CA ALA A 72 -44.25 -21.70 -10.98
C ALA A 72 -45.05 -21.45 -12.28
N GLY A 73 -44.98 -22.34 -13.26
CA GLY A 73 -45.74 -22.26 -14.51
C GLY A 73 -45.16 -21.31 -15.55
N GLU A 74 -43.94 -20.81 -15.35
CA GLU A 74 -43.20 -19.96 -16.30
C GLU A 74 -42.36 -20.82 -17.24
N SER A 75 -42.64 -20.75 -18.55
CA SER A 75 -41.89 -21.50 -19.56
C SER A 75 -40.54 -20.85 -19.84
N ILE A 76 -39.62 -21.58 -20.49
CA ILE A 76 -38.35 -21.00 -20.92
C ILE A 76 -38.55 -19.86 -21.95
N GLU A 77 -39.60 -19.95 -22.78
CA GLU A 77 -39.99 -18.90 -23.70
C GLU A 77 -40.48 -17.65 -22.95
N ASP A 78 -41.25 -17.82 -21.86
CA ASP A 78 -41.67 -16.70 -21.01
C ASP A 78 -40.45 -15.99 -20.39
N LEU A 79 -39.47 -16.77 -19.91
CA LEU A 79 -38.21 -16.22 -19.38
C LEU A 79 -37.37 -15.51 -20.45
N ALA A 80 -37.34 -16.01 -21.69
CA ALA A 80 -36.60 -15.36 -22.78
C ALA A 80 -37.26 -14.03 -23.20
N VAL A 81 -38.60 -14.02 -23.31
CA VAL A 81 -39.38 -12.80 -23.61
C VAL A 81 -39.19 -11.76 -22.52
N ASP A 82 -39.30 -12.16 -21.25
CA ASP A 82 -39.13 -11.24 -20.12
C ASP A 82 -37.69 -10.71 -20.02
N TYR A 83 -36.68 -11.54 -20.31
CA TYR A 83 -35.29 -11.08 -20.38
C TYR A 83 -35.11 -9.97 -21.43
N ALA A 84 -35.62 -10.18 -22.64
CA ALA A 84 -35.52 -9.22 -23.72
C ALA A 84 -36.25 -7.91 -23.39
N LYS A 85 -37.42 -7.99 -22.75
CA LYS A 85 -38.17 -6.82 -22.31
C LYS A 85 -37.44 -6.06 -21.19
N THR A 86 -37.03 -6.79 -20.15
CA THR A 86 -36.50 -6.23 -18.90
C THR A 86 -35.09 -5.67 -19.05
N PHE A 87 -34.20 -6.36 -19.76
CA PHE A 87 -32.79 -5.98 -19.85
C PHE A 87 -32.39 -5.36 -21.20
N LEU A 88 -33.09 -5.71 -22.29
CA LEU A 88 -32.80 -5.19 -23.63
C LEU A 88 -33.80 -4.10 -24.08
N GLY A 89 -34.82 -3.82 -23.27
CA GLY A 89 -35.85 -2.81 -23.55
C GLY A 89 -36.78 -3.17 -24.71
N ALA A 90 -36.84 -4.45 -25.11
CA ALA A 90 -37.66 -4.90 -26.22
C ALA A 90 -39.15 -4.60 -25.96
N GLY A 91 -39.79 -3.88 -26.89
CA GLY A 91 -41.21 -3.51 -26.77
C GLY A 91 -41.49 -2.30 -25.88
N SER A 92 -40.48 -1.63 -25.31
CA SER A 92 -40.66 -0.38 -24.55
C SER A 92 -40.61 0.85 -25.48
N ALA A 93 -41.66 1.68 -25.48
CA ALA A 93 -41.74 2.85 -26.37
C ALA A 93 -40.95 4.08 -25.87
N GLN A 94 -40.45 4.05 -24.62
CA GLN A 94 -39.81 5.18 -23.94
C GLN A 94 -38.41 4.86 -23.37
N GLY A 95 -37.87 3.65 -23.63
CA GLY A 95 -36.57 3.26 -23.08
C GLY A 95 -36.58 3.07 -21.56
N ASN A 96 -37.71 2.65 -20.99
CA ASN A 96 -37.82 2.30 -19.58
C ASN A 96 -37.64 0.79 -19.45
N ALA A 97 -36.45 0.39 -19.03
CA ALA A 97 -36.03 -0.99 -18.81
C ALA A 97 -34.95 -1.00 -17.73
N ALA A 98 -34.73 -2.15 -17.10
CA ALA A 98 -33.61 -2.35 -16.20
C ALA A 98 -32.35 -2.59 -17.03
N PHE A 99 -31.75 -1.54 -17.59
CA PHE A 99 -30.54 -1.70 -18.39
C PHE A 99 -29.38 -2.13 -17.50
N PRO A 100 -28.66 -3.22 -17.79
CA PRO A 100 -27.70 -3.82 -16.86
C PRO A 100 -26.30 -3.18 -16.92
N TYR A 101 -26.20 -1.85 -16.88
CA TYR A 101 -24.92 -1.11 -17.00
C TYR A 101 -24.74 -0.04 -15.90
N GLU A 102 -23.59 -0.02 -15.23
CA GLU A 102 -23.29 0.96 -14.16
C GLU A 102 -23.46 2.40 -14.65
N SER A 103 -23.01 2.72 -15.87
CA SER A 103 -23.12 4.08 -16.41
C SER A 103 -24.56 4.56 -16.58
N VAL A 104 -25.55 3.67 -16.73
CA VAL A 104 -26.97 4.05 -16.80
C VAL A 104 -27.48 4.57 -15.45
N TYR A 105 -26.98 4.06 -14.33
CA TYR A 105 -27.45 4.50 -13.00
C TYR A 105 -26.58 5.62 -12.43
N THR A 106 -25.32 5.68 -12.83
CA THR A 106 -24.36 6.66 -12.28
C THR A 106 -24.24 7.93 -13.12
N SER A 107 -24.72 7.94 -14.36
CA SER A 107 -24.69 9.15 -15.21
C SER A 107 -25.97 9.98 -15.10
N PRO A 108 -25.89 11.34 -15.12
CA PRO A 108 -27.06 12.21 -15.02
C PRO A 108 -28.11 12.00 -16.12
N LYS A 109 -27.71 11.44 -17.26
CA LYS A 109 -28.57 11.22 -18.43
C LYS A 109 -29.02 9.78 -18.61
N ARG A 110 -28.62 8.87 -17.71
CA ARG A 110 -28.89 7.42 -17.81
C ARG A 110 -28.48 6.80 -19.16
N VAL A 111 -27.24 7.07 -19.58
CA VAL A 111 -26.68 6.58 -20.85
C VAL A 111 -25.45 5.71 -20.63
N MET A 112 -25.22 4.77 -21.55
CA MET A 112 -24.08 3.85 -21.53
C MET A 112 -22.74 4.55 -21.83
N MET A 113 -21.63 3.86 -21.57
CA MET A 113 -20.26 4.26 -21.97
C MET A 113 -19.83 5.64 -21.43
N GLN A 114 -20.07 5.87 -20.14
CA GLN A 114 -19.68 7.09 -19.44
C GLN A 114 -18.51 6.81 -18.47
N ASP A 115 -18.35 7.65 -17.45
CA ASP A 115 -17.23 7.57 -16.49
C ASP A 115 -17.08 6.18 -15.83
N ALA A 116 -18.19 5.49 -15.53
CA ALA A 116 -18.17 4.13 -14.99
C ALA A 116 -17.48 3.13 -15.95
N TRP A 117 -17.86 3.16 -17.22
CA TRP A 117 -17.23 2.35 -18.28
C TRP A 117 -15.73 2.62 -18.41
N ASN A 118 -15.31 3.90 -18.43
CA ASN A 118 -13.88 4.24 -18.47
C ASN A 118 -13.11 3.65 -17.28
N LYS A 119 -13.68 3.75 -16.07
CA LYS A 119 -13.06 3.17 -14.86
C LYS A 119 -12.96 1.66 -14.91
N MET A 120 -14.00 0.98 -15.42
CA MET A 120 -13.97 -0.48 -15.57
C MET A 120 -12.93 -0.91 -16.60
N CYS A 121 -12.84 -0.22 -17.75
CA CYS A 121 -11.77 -0.42 -18.73
C CYS A 121 -10.38 -0.29 -18.09
N GLU A 122 -10.15 0.78 -17.31
CA GLU A 122 -8.90 0.98 -16.56
C GLU A 122 -8.64 -0.20 -15.61
N LEU A 123 -9.62 -0.62 -14.80
CA LEU A 123 -9.47 -1.73 -13.85
C LEU A 123 -9.11 -3.05 -14.54
N TYR A 124 -9.74 -3.38 -15.67
CA TYR A 124 -9.38 -4.57 -16.44
C TYR A 124 -7.97 -4.48 -17.02
N GLU A 125 -7.60 -3.32 -17.57
CA GLU A 125 -6.26 -3.07 -18.12
C GLU A 125 -5.18 -3.20 -17.04
N VAL A 126 -5.42 -2.62 -15.85
CA VAL A 126 -4.55 -2.73 -14.68
C VAL A 126 -4.29 -4.19 -14.29
N LYS A 127 -5.32 -5.03 -14.36
CA LYS A 127 -5.22 -6.47 -14.06
C LYS A 127 -4.77 -7.32 -15.24
N GLY A 128 -4.52 -6.72 -16.42
CA GLY A 128 -4.10 -7.43 -17.62
C GLY A 128 -5.18 -8.39 -18.16
N LEU A 129 -6.45 -8.09 -17.93
CA LEU A 129 -7.58 -8.94 -18.29
C LEU A 129 -8.11 -8.60 -19.69
N ALA A 130 -8.45 -9.64 -20.43
CA ALA A 130 -9.15 -9.55 -21.71
C ALA A 130 -10.56 -10.13 -21.59
N LYS A 131 -11.51 -9.62 -22.39
CA LYS A 131 -12.87 -10.17 -22.44
C LYS A 131 -12.85 -11.62 -22.92
N ARG A 132 -13.61 -12.49 -22.24
CA ARG A 132 -13.90 -13.85 -22.71
C ARG A 132 -14.73 -13.79 -23.99
N ASP A 133 -14.60 -14.80 -24.85
CA ASP A 133 -15.32 -14.86 -26.12
C ASP A 133 -16.85 -14.71 -25.94
N GLU A 134 -17.39 -15.29 -24.87
CA GLU A 134 -18.82 -15.30 -24.54
C GLU A 134 -19.35 -13.95 -24.03
N CYS A 135 -18.46 -13.00 -23.73
CA CYS A 135 -18.80 -11.66 -23.24
C CYS A 135 -18.31 -10.54 -24.16
N LYS A 136 -17.84 -10.87 -25.38
CA LYS A 136 -17.28 -9.89 -26.32
C LYS A 136 -18.25 -8.76 -26.69
N ASP A 137 -19.54 -9.07 -26.71
CA ASP A 137 -20.59 -8.12 -27.07
C ASP A 137 -21.07 -7.26 -25.87
N LEU A 138 -20.60 -7.57 -24.66
CA LEU A 138 -20.92 -6.81 -23.44
C LEU A 138 -19.91 -5.66 -23.25
N GLN A 139 -20.38 -4.55 -22.72
CA GLN A 139 -19.52 -3.45 -22.28
C GLN A 139 -18.91 -3.77 -20.91
N GLU A 140 -17.78 -3.13 -20.62
CA GLU A 140 -16.95 -3.36 -19.43
C GLU A 140 -17.69 -3.04 -18.12
N ASP A 141 -18.64 -2.11 -18.14
CA ASP A 141 -19.50 -1.73 -17.01
C ASP A 141 -20.84 -2.47 -16.98
N HIS A 142 -20.96 -3.56 -17.74
CA HIS A 142 -22.11 -4.43 -17.67
C HIS A 142 -22.07 -5.25 -16.36
N ILE A 143 -23.20 -5.43 -15.67
CA ILE A 143 -23.25 -6.13 -14.37
C ILE A 143 -22.55 -7.50 -14.39
N ALA A 144 -22.76 -8.30 -15.45
CA ALA A 144 -22.12 -9.60 -15.60
C ALA A 144 -20.58 -9.49 -15.64
N MET A 145 -20.06 -8.45 -16.29
CA MET A 145 -18.61 -8.19 -16.37
C MET A 145 -18.05 -7.78 -15.00
N GLU A 146 -18.74 -6.91 -14.26
CA GLU A 146 -18.33 -6.46 -12.93
C GLU A 146 -18.41 -7.59 -11.89
N LEU A 147 -19.44 -8.42 -11.94
CA LEU A 147 -19.55 -9.61 -11.09
C LEU A 147 -18.44 -10.62 -11.40
N ASP A 148 -18.12 -10.86 -12.67
CA ASP A 148 -16.97 -11.69 -13.06
C ASP A 148 -15.63 -11.10 -12.61
N PHE A 149 -15.49 -9.78 -12.62
CA PHE A 149 -14.29 -9.12 -12.10
C PHE A 149 -14.14 -9.34 -10.59
N MET A 150 -15.23 -9.27 -9.84
CA MET A 150 -15.20 -9.58 -8.41
C MET A 150 -14.89 -11.06 -8.14
N ALA A 151 -15.37 -11.98 -8.99
CA ALA A 151 -14.97 -13.39 -8.93
C ALA A 151 -13.45 -13.55 -9.15
N PHE A 152 -12.89 -12.83 -10.14
CA PHE A 152 -11.45 -12.77 -10.37
C PHE A 152 -10.69 -12.24 -9.14
N LEU A 153 -11.15 -11.15 -8.50
CA LEU A 153 -10.51 -10.64 -7.29
C LEU A 153 -10.56 -11.65 -6.13
N CYS A 154 -11.65 -12.41 -6.00
CA CYS A 154 -11.76 -13.51 -5.04
C CYS A 154 -10.73 -14.61 -5.33
N ASP A 155 -10.60 -15.02 -6.60
CA ASP A 155 -9.65 -16.05 -7.02
C ASP A 155 -8.20 -15.59 -6.83
N GLU A 156 -7.86 -14.38 -7.25
CA GLU A 156 -6.54 -13.75 -7.04
C GLU A 156 -6.20 -13.72 -5.55
N THR A 157 -7.13 -13.27 -4.71
CA THR A 157 -6.94 -13.23 -3.26
C THR A 157 -6.89 -14.63 -2.64
N SER A 158 -7.50 -15.66 -3.25
CA SER A 158 -7.45 -17.05 -2.77
C SER A 158 -6.10 -17.73 -3.01
N GLN A 159 -5.41 -17.34 -4.08
CA GLN A 159 -4.06 -17.81 -4.41
C GLN A 159 -3.03 -17.23 -3.45
N LEU A 160 -3.34 -16.07 -2.88
CA LEU A 160 -2.54 -15.39 -1.86
C LEU A 160 -3.07 -15.76 -0.46
N THR A 161 -2.20 -15.85 0.52
CA THR A 161 -2.59 -16.13 1.91
C THR A 161 -3.24 -14.91 2.52
N GLU A 162 -4.56 -14.78 2.35
CA GLU A 162 -5.43 -13.94 3.19
C GLU A 162 -4.92 -12.49 3.35
N THR A 163 -4.42 -11.90 2.26
CA THR A 163 -3.78 -10.59 2.30
C THR A 163 -4.83 -9.51 2.61
N LEU A 164 -4.58 -8.70 3.63
CA LEU A 164 -5.46 -7.58 3.99
C LEU A 164 -5.66 -6.63 2.80
N ALA A 165 -4.63 -6.46 1.96
CA ALA A 165 -4.69 -5.66 0.75
C ALA A 165 -5.72 -6.21 -0.26
N GLY A 166 -5.72 -7.52 -0.54
CA GLY A 166 -6.70 -8.13 -1.45
C GLY A 166 -8.13 -8.03 -0.92
N LEU A 167 -8.33 -8.19 0.39
CA LEU A 167 -9.64 -8.00 1.02
C LEU A 167 -10.11 -6.54 0.93
N GLU A 168 -9.21 -5.56 1.14
CA GLU A 168 -9.56 -4.15 1.03
C GLU A 168 -9.82 -3.73 -0.42
N GLU A 169 -9.11 -4.30 -1.40
CA GLU A 169 -9.37 -4.10 -2.83
C GLU A 169 -10.76 -4.62 -3.21
N GLN A 170 -11.11 -5.84 -2.79
CA GLN A 170 -12.45 -6.39 -3.00
C GLN A 170 -13.53 -5.51 -2.37
N ARG A 171 -13.36 -5.09 -1.11
CA ARG A 171 -14.34 -4.21 -0.45
C ARG A 171 -14.49 -2.88 -1.18
N GLU A 172 -13.39 -2.30 -1.66
CA GLU A 172 -13.45 -1.05 -2.42
C GLU A 172 -14.22 -1.23 -3.74
N PHE A 173 -13.93 -2.31 -4.47
CA PHE A 173 -14.64 -2.65 -5.70
C PHE A 173 -16.14 -2.88 -5.43
N LEU A 174 -16.48 -3.69 -4.42
CA LEU A 174 -17.86 -3.93 -4.01
C LEU A 174 -18.62 -2.64 -3.74
N ASN A 175 -18.01 -1.71 -3.01
CA ASN A 175 -18.67 -0.45 -2.63
C ASN A 175 -18.77 0.53 -3.80
N ARG A 176 -17.75 0.59 -4.66
CA ARG A 176 -17.67 1.60 -5.73
C ARG A 176 -18.32 1.21 -7.03
N HIS A 177 -18.39 -0.08 -7.34
CA HIS A 177 -18.82 -0.57 -8.65
C HIS A 177 -19.97 -1.58 -8.57
N LEU A 178 -20.37 -2.06 -7.40
CA LEU A 178 -21.52 -2.97 -7.28
C LEU A 178 -22.63 -2.35 -6.43
N LEU A 179 -22.35 -2.03 -5.17
CA LEU A 179 -23.36 -1.52 -4.22
C LEU A 179 -23.79 -0.06 -4.48
N ASN A 180 -23.05 0.70 -5.29
CA ASN A 180 -23.42 2.06 -5.66
C ASN A 180 -24.58 2.13 -6.66
N TRP A 181 -24.87 1.05 -7.39
CA TRP A 181 -25.87 1.07 -8.46
C TRP A 181 -26.76 -0.18 -8.55
N ILE A 182 -26.24 -1.38 -8.25
CA ILE A 182 -26.99 -2.63 -8.39
C ILE A 182 -28.27 -2.66 -7.54
N PRO A 183 -28.33 -2.08 -6.32
CA PRO A 183 -29.59 -2.01 -5.58
C PRO A 183 -30.69 -1.25 -6.32
N GLU A 184 -30.37 -0.15 -7.00
CA GLU A 184 -31.34 0.60 -7.82
C GLU A 184 -31.73 -0.20 -9.07
N PHE A 185 -30.76 -0.81 -9.76
CA PHE A 185 -31.03 -1.73 -10.87
C PHE A 185 -31.97 -2.89 -10.48
N CYS A 186 -31.80 -3.47 -9.29
CA CYS A 186 -32.67 -4.53 -8.81
C CYS A 186 -34.09 -4.06 -8.50
N LEU A 187 -34.28 -2.78 -8.16
CA LEU A 187 -35.61 -2.16 -8.07
C LEU A 187 -36.23 -2.01 -9.45
N ASP A 188 -35.46 -1.59 -10.46
CA ASP A 188 -35.93 -1.51 -11.85
C ASP A 188 -36.31 -2.90 -12.39
N ILE A 189 -35.56 -3.96 -12.04
CA ILE A 189 -35.97 -5.36 -12.36
C ILE A 189 -37.34 -5.65 -11.76
N LYS A 190 -37.55 -5.32 -10.49
CA LYS A 190 -38.82 -5.56 -9.81
C LYS A 190 -39.99 -4.84 -10.48
N GLU A 191 -39.76 -3.65 -11.02
CA GLU A 191 -40.78 -2.86 -11.72
C GLU A 191 -41.06 -3.36 -13.15
N HIS A 192 -40.04 -3.85 -13.85
CA HIS A 192 -40.13 -4.14 -15.29
C HIS A 192 -40.32 -5.62 -15.64
N ALA A 193 -39.82 -6.53 -14.80
CA ALA A 193 -39.94 -7.97 -15.01
C ALA A 193 -41.40 -8.43 -14.89
N ASP A 194 -41.84 -9.22 -15.86
CA ASP A 194 -43.14 -9.87 -15.86
C ASP A 194 -43.12 -11.18 -15.09
N THR A 195 -41.97 -11.85 -15.07
CA THR A 195 -41.78 -13.15 -14.41
C THR A 195 -41.37 -13.01 -12.96
N GLU A 196 -41.89 -13.88 -12.10
CA GLU A 196 -41.45 -13.98 -10.71
C GLU A 196 -39.99 -14.43 -10.65
N PHE A 197 -39.53 -15.22 -11.62
CA PHE A 197 -38.12 -15.61 -11.74
C PHE A 197 -37.17 -14.41 -11.69
N TYR A 198 -37.26 -13.45 -12.62
CA TYR A 198 -36.30 -12.32 -12.64
C TYR A 198 -36.50 -11.36 -11.47
N ARG A 199 -37.73 -11.17 -10.97
CA ARG A 199 -37.98 -10.41 -9.74
C ARG A 199 -37.23 -11.01 -8.55
N MET A 200 -37.25 -12.33 -8.41
CA MET A 200 -36.46 -13.03 -7.37
C MET A 200 -34.96 -12.92 -7.61
N ILE A 201 -34.48 -13.03 -8.85
CA ILE A 201 -33.05 -12.85 -9.16
C ILE A 201 -32.56 -11.45 -8.75
N GLY A 202 -33.35 -10.40 -9.00
CA GLY A 202 -33.03 -9.04 -8.52
C GLY A 202 -32.92 -8.97 -6.98
N GLN A 203 -33.90 -9.56 -6.27
CA GLN A 203 -33.88 -9.61 -4.81
C GLN A 203 -32.67 -10.40 -4.27
N LEU A 204 -32.36 -11.55 -4.86
CA LEU A 204 -31.21 -12.38 -4.51
C LEU A 204 -29.89 -11.65 -4.73
N THR A 205 -29.77 -10.92 -5.83
CA THR A 205 -28.54 -10.19 -6.19
C THR A 205 -28.24 -9.12 -5.15
N THR A 206 -29.24 -8.31 -4.78
CA THR A 206 -29.07 -7.29 -3.72
C THR A 206 -28.72 -7.94 -2.38
N GLY A 207 -29.43 -8.99 -1.97
CA GLY A 207 -29.17 -9.67 -0.71
C GLY A 207 -27.78 -10.33 -0.66
N PHE A 208 -27.32 -10.89 -1.78
CA PHE A 208 -25.99 -11.47 -1.90
C PHE A 208 -24.89 -10.43 -1.73
N LEU A 209 -24.99 -9.29 -2.41
CA LEU A 209 -23.96 -8.23 -2.30
C LEU A 209 -23.89 -7.64 -0.88
N GLN A 210 -25.03 -7.52 -0.20
CA GLN A 210 -25.07 -7.11 1.20
C GLN A 210 -24.43 -8.15 2.13
N LEU A 211 -24.70 -9.44 1.89
CA LEU A 211 -24.07 -10.52 2.64
C LEU A 211 -22.56 -10.53 2.42
N ASP A 212 -22.13 -10.36 1.18
CA ASP A 212 -20.73 -10.33 0.82
C ASP A 212 -19.99 -9.16 1.45
N SER A 213 -20.64 -7.98 1.51
CA SER A 213 -20.14 -6.80 2.21
C SER A 213 -19.93 -7.09 3.69
N PHE A 214 -20.91 -7.70 4.36
CA PHE A 214 -20.80 -8.10 5.76
C PHE A 214 -19.66 -9.12 6.00
N ILE A 215 -19.56 -10.14 5.13
CA ILE A 215 -18.49 -11.13 5.20
C ILE A 215 -17.13 -10.46 5.04
N LEU A 216 -16.94 -9.61 4.02
CA LEU A 216 -15.70 -8.88 3.78
C LEU A 216 -15.31 -8.00 4.97
N ASP A 217 -16.26 -7.24 5.52
CA ASP A 217 -16.01 -6.38 6.67
C ASP A 217 -15.64 -7.19 7.92
N GLN A 218 -16.29 -8.32 8.17
CA GLN A 218 -15.93 -9.22 9.26
C GLN A 218 -14.51 -9.77 9.06
N MET A 219 -14.17 -10.23 7.85
CA MET A 219 -12.84 -10.76 7.54
C MET A 219 -11.75 -9.70 7.71
N ILE A 220 -12.00 -8.47 7.26
CA ILE A 220 -11.11 -7.32 7.44
C ILE A 220 -11.00 -6.95 8.92
N ALA A 221 -12.10 -6.94 9.67
CA ALA A 221 -12.12 -6.62 11.08
C ALA A 221 -11.36 -7.66 11.91
N GLU A 222 -11.57 -8.96 11.68
CA GLU A 222 -10.83 -10.04 12.32
C GLU A 222 -9.32 -9.94 12.04
N ARG A 223 -8.96 -9.61 10.79
CA ARG A 223 -7.56 -9.38 10.39
C ARG A 223 -6.95 -8.16 11.07
N LYS A 224 -7.70 -7.07 11.21
CA LYS A 224 -7.24 -5.87 11.91
C LYS A 224 -7.17 -6.08 13.43
N ALA A 225 -8.10 -6.83 14.01
CA ALA A 225 -8.15 -7.14 15.45
C ALA A 225 -7.02 -8.09 15.89
N ARG A 226 -6.56 -8.96 14.99
CA ARG A 226 -5.36 -9.78 15.13
C ARG A 226 -4.08 -8.99 15.48
N LYS A 227 -4.05 -7.67 15.31
CA LYS A 227 -2.93 -6.79 15.70
C LYS A 227 -2.66 -6.69 17.22
N VAL A 228 -3.52 -7.24 18.08
CA VAL A 228 -3.42 -7.09 19.56
C VAL A 228 -3.02 -8.40 20.24
N ILE A 229 -2.05 -9.14 19.68
CA ILE A 229 -1.44 -10.28 20.37
C ILE A 229 0.07 -10.08 20.33
N SER A 230 0.66 -9.95 21.51
CA SER A 230 2.11 -9.92 21.64
C SER A 230 2.61 -11.23 22.25
N LYS A 231 3.46 -11.96 21.53
CA LYS A 231 4.09 -13.21 22.00
C LYS A 231 5.59 -13.08 21.85
N SER A 232 6.31 -13.40 22.92
CA SER A 232 7.77 -13.46 22.91
C SER A 232 8.24 -14.92 22.90
N VAL A 233 9.13 -15.24 21.96
CA VAL A 233 9.61 -16.60 21.69
C VAL A 233 11.12 -16.61 21.51
N LYS A 234 11.73 -17.77 21.70
CA LYS A 234 13.15 -18.02 21.46
C LYS A 234 13.32 -19.19 20.51
N VAL A 235 14.12 -19.00 19.46
CA VAL A 235 14.35 -19.99 18.40
C VAL A 235 15.83 -20.10 18.06
N THR A 236 16.23 -21.19 17.41
CA THR A 236 17.58 -21.33 16.85
C THR A 236 17.69 -20.56 15.53
N ARG A 237 18.91 -20.27 15.07
CA ARG A 237 19.15 -19.66 13.75
C ARG A 237 18.56 -20.52 12.62
N SER A 238 18.81 -21.84 12.65
CA SER A 238 18.27 -22.80 11.67
C SER A 238 16.75 -22.75 11.57
N TYR A 239 16.06 -22.66 12.72
CA TYR A 239 14.60 -22.58 12.72
C TYR A 239 14.09 -21.29 12.06
N LEU A 240 14.72 -20.15 12.35
CA LEU A 240 14.31 -18.90 11.70
C LEU A 240 14.64 -18.91 10.20
N ASP A 241 15.75 -19.50 9.76
CA ASP A 241 16.04 -19.70 8.33
C ASP A 241 14.96 -20.55 7.63
N GLU A 242 14.50 -21.64 8.25
CA GLU A 242 13.38 -22.43 7.74
C GLU A 242 12.09 -21.60 7.61
N VAL A 243 11.80 -20.77 8.61
CA VAL A 243 10.66 -19.85 8.58
C VAL A 243 10.82 -18.81 7.45
N LEU A 244 12.00 -18.22 7.28
CA LEU A 244 12.26 -17.28 6.17
C LEU A 244 12.10 -17.96 4.81
N HIS A 245 12.57 -19.20 4.67
CA HIS A 245 12.38 -19.96 3.44
C HIS A 245 10.89 -20.20 3.14
N LYS A 246 10.08 -20.49 4.17
CA LYS A 246 8.63 -20.61 4.01
C LYS A 246 7.98 -19.27 3.63
N LEU A 247 8.32 -18.19 4.33
CA LEU A 247 7.81 -16.84 4.06
C LEU A 247 8.22 -16.31 2.68
N SER A 248 9.37 -16.74 2.14
CA SER A 248 9.86 -16.32 0.81
C SER A 248 8.91 -16.67 -0.34
N LYS A 249 7.98 -17.62 -0.13
CA LYS A 249 6.93 -17.97 -1.09
C LYS A 249 5.88 -16.87 -1.24
N GLU A 250 5.65 -16.11 -0.17
CA GLU A 250 4.59 -15.10 -0.05
C GLU A 250 5.17 -13.67 0.04
N TYR A 251 6.44 -13.56 0.40
CA TYR A 251 7.14 -12.30 0.67
C TYR A 251 8.48 -12.23 -0.06
N HIS A 252 8.81 -11.05 -0.58
CA HIS A 252 10.20 -10.67 -0.81
C HIS A 252 10.82 -10.20 0.50
N ILE A 253 11.97 -10.75 0.88
CA ILE A 253 12.57 -10.52 2.19
C ILE A 253 13.84 -9.69 2.00
N TYR A 254 13.88 -8.47 2.53
CA TYR A 254 14.99 -7.55 2.41
C TYR A 254 15.68 -7.32 3.75
N GLY A 255 16.98 -7.07 3.72
CA GLY A 255 17.75 -6.64 4.88
C GLY A 255 19.06 -5.98 4.48
N PRO A 256 19.78 -5.33 5.41
CA PRO A 256 21.14 -4.88 5.16
C PRO A 256 22.02 -6.08 4.77
N LYS A 257 22.61 -6.03 3.58
CA LYS A 257 23.50 -7.07 3.01
C LYS A 257 24.80 -6.42 2.56
N HIS A 258 25.92 -7.08 2.82
CA HIS A 258 27.23 -6.62 2.38
C HIS A 258 27.45 -6.96 0.89
N LEU A 259 27.85 -5.95 0.11
CA LEU A 259 28.10 -6.02 -1.33
C LEU A 259 29.58 -5.70 -1.59
N PRO A 260 30.46 -6.72 -1.65
CA PRO A 260 31.90 -6.50 -1.73
C PRO A 260 32.32 -5.77 -3.02
N GLU A 261 31.59 -5.98 -4.11
CA GLU A 261 31.89 -5.43 -5.44
C GLU A 261 31.48 -3.96 -5.64
N ARG A 262 30.74 -3.36 -4.70
CA ARG A 262 30.17 -2.01 -4.87
C ARG A 262 30.87 -0.92 -4.05
N GLY A 263 32.04 -1.21 -3.49
CA GLY A 263 32.81 -0.25 -2.69
C GLY A 263 33.42 0.90 -3.50
N MET A 264 33.69 2.02 -2.82
CA MET A 264 34.39 3.17 -3.41
C MET A 264 35.87 2.88 -3.75
N ARG A 265 36.45 1.87 -3.11
CA ARG A 265 37.82 1.38 -3.32
C ARG A 265 37.77 -0.15 -3.51
N GLU A 266 38.76 -0.71 -4.19
CA GLU A 266 38.96 -2.16 -4.24
C GLU A 266 38.97 -2.71 -2.80
N ASN A 267 38.09 -3.69 -2.53
CA ASN A 267 37.91 -4.40 -1.25
C ASN A 267 37.24 -3.65 -0.07
N ASN A 268 36.57 -2.50 -0.28
CA ASN A 268 35.85 -1.82 0.82
C ASN A 268 34.33 -2.09 0.90
N GLY A 269 33.74 -2.75 -0.11
CA GLY A 269 32.31 -3.10 -0.16
C GLY A 269 31.33 -1.97 0.17
N MET A 270 30.04 -2.31 0.27
CA MET A 270 28.99 -1.44 0.82
C MET A 270 27.90 -2.28 1.47
N ILE A 271 27.25 -1.78 2.50
CA ILE A 271 26.07 -2.41 3.12
C ILE A 271 24.81 -1.69 2.63
N ARG A 272 23.98 -2.39 1.86
CA ARG A 272 22.72 -1.88 1.30
C ARG A 272 21.57 -2.80 1.63
N TYR A 273 20.34 -2.30 1.63
CA TYR A 273 19.15 -3.14 1.74
C TYR A 273 18.94 -3.88 0.42
N GLN A 274 19.09 -5.20 0.45
CA GLN A 274 18.93 -6.10 -0.69
C GLN A 274 18.07 -7.29 -0.29
N GLU A 275 17.55 -8.01 -1.28
CA GLU A 275 16.84 -9.25 -1.02
C GLU A 275 17.81 -10.29 -0.43
N ILE A 276 17.35 -10.99 0.60
CA ILE A 276 18.09 -12.01 1.33
C ILE A 276 17.36 -13.35 1.26
N PHE A 277 18.14 -14.42 1.19
CA PHE A 277 17.61 -15.79 1.13
C PHE A 277 17.96 -16.63 2.36
N SER A 278 18.84 -16.14 3.23
CA SER A 278 19.20 -16.71 4.52
C SER A 278 19.63 -15.62 5.51
N LEU A 279 19.66 -15.96 6.79
CA LEU A 279 20.11 -15.09 7.87
C LEU A 279 21.59 -14.76 7.80
N GLU A 280 22.41 -15.60 7.16
CA GLU A 280 23.86 -15.36 7.01
C GLU A 280 24.14 -14.14 6.12
N GLU A 281 23.22 -13.81 5.21
CA GLU A 281 23.36 -12.63 4.35
C GLU A 281 23.03 -11.31 5.08
N LEU A 282 22.39 -11.40 6.25
CA LEU A 282 21.95 -10.25 7.03
C LEU A 282 23.11 -9.65 7.84
N MET A 283 23.49 -8.43 7.49
CA MET A 283 24.55 -7.69 8.18
C MET A 283 24.05 -7.05 9.47
N LEU A 284 24.47 -7.62 10.60
CA LEU A 284 24.11 -7.19 11.95
C LEU A 284 25.16 -6.29 12.62
N ASP A 285 26.44 -6.40 12.23
CA ASP A 285 27.53 -5.70 12.95
C ASP A 285 28.01 -4.42 12.24
N GLY A 286 27.39 -4.07 11.09
CA GLY A 286 27.73 -2.88 10.31
C GLY A 286 26.60 -1.86 10.26
N GLN A 287 26.97 -0.58 10.28
CA GLN A 287 26.05 0.50 9.93
C GLN A 287 25.84 0.48 8.41
N SER A 288 24.59 0.38 7.96
CA SER A 288 24.33 0.35 6.51
C SER A 288 24.64 1.70 5.85
N ASP A 289 25.24 1.67 4.66
CA ASP A 289 25.52 2.88 3.86
C ASP A 289 24.23 3.51 3.33
N PHE A 290 23.27 2.67 2.94
CA PHE A 290 21.95 3.09 2.46
C PHE A 290 20.85 2.67 3.44
N SER A 291 19.76 3.41 3.44
CA SER A 291 18.56 3.13 4.24
C SER A 291 17.57 2.23 3.49
N LEU A 292 16.62 1.65 4.23
CA LEU A 292 15.49 0.87 3.69
C LEU A 292 14.66 1.59 2.62
N LYS A 293 14.78 2.92 2.52
CA LYS A 293 14.11 3.73 1.50
C LYS A 293 14.31 3.16 0.09
N GLU A 294 15.47 2.59 -0.23
CA GLU A 294 15.74 2.04 -1.56
C GLU A 294 14.85 0.86 -1.96
N VAL A 295 14.23 0.18 -0.99
CA VAL A 295 13.29 -0.93 -1.24
C VAL A 295 11.89 -0.40 -1.53
N ILE A 296 11.42 0.57 -0.74
CA ILE A 296 10.03 1.07 -0.78
C ILE A 296 9.87 2.19 -1.81
N TYR A 297 10.93 2.98 -1.98
CA TYR A 297 10.97 4.12 -2.87
C TYR A 297 12.23 4.01 -3.74
N PRO A 298 12.20 3.27 -4.87
CA PRO A 298 13.39 2.99 -5.65
C PRO A 298 14.03 4.26 -6.23
N VAL A 299 15.34 4.18 -6.54
CA VAL A 299 16.15 5.31 -7.05
C VAL A 299 15.55 5.91 -8.32
N SER A 300 14.99 5.06 -9.18
CA SER A 300 14.25 5.44 -10.37
C SER A 300 12.99 4.59 -10.45
N GLN A 301 11.84 5.24 -10.53
CA GLN A 301 10.53 4.62 -10.63
C GLN A 301 9.83 5.14 -11.89
N THR A 302 9.44 4.23 -12.78
CA THR A 302 8.54 4.59 -13.89
C THR A 302 7.13 4.79 -13.33
N ILE A 303 6.53 5.94 -13.64
CA ILE A 303 5.21 6.36 -13.17
C ILE A 303 4.16 5.93 -14.20
N PHE A 304 4.39 6.28 -15.46
CA PHE A 304 3.57 5.88 -16.59
C PHE A 304 4.41 5.87 -17.87
N SER A 305 3.97 5.06 -18.84
CA SER A 305 4.43 5.11 -20.22
C SER A 305 3.44 5.93 -21.04
N PHE A 306 3.90 6.64 -22.06
CA PHE A 306 3.04 7.46 -22.89
C PHE A 306 3.40 7.37 -24.37
N ASP A 307 2.40 7.60 -25.22
CA ASP A 307 2.54 7.84 -26.64
C ASP A 307 1.74 9.09 -27.09
N GLU A 308 1.52 9.24 -28.40
CA GLU A 308 0.81 10.40 -28.95
C GLU A 308 -0.64 10.52 -28.49
N ASN A 309 -1.27 9.38 -28.16
CA ASN A 309 -2.71 9.29 -27.98
C ASN A 309 -3.11 8.76 -26.60
N SER A 310 -2.16 8.23 -25.82
CA SER A 310 -2.46 7.54 -24.56
C SER A 310 -1.31 7.65 -23.55
N ALA A 311 -1.65 7.44 -22.27
CA ALA A 311 -0.71 7.23 -21.19
C ALA A 311 -1.21 6.08 -20.32
N THR A 312 -0.35 5.08 -20.12
CA THR A 312 -0.65 3.87 -19.32
C THR A 312 0.16 3.92 -18.03
N GLU A 313 -0.53 3.92 -16.89
CA GLU A 313 0.10 3.89 -15.58
C GLU A 313 0.93 2.61 -15.38
N THR A 314 2.10 2.74 -14.75
CA THR A 314 2.90 1.57 -14.36
C THR A 314 2.39 0.99 -13.04
N ILE A 315 1.90 -0.25 -13.09
CA ILE A 315 1.38 -0.97 -11.92
C ILE A 315 2.15 -2.27 -11.75
N SER A 316 2.61 -2.52 -10.51
CA SER A 316 3.30 -3.76 -10.17
C SER A 316 2.30 -4.90 -10.05
N THR A 317 2.45 -5.91 -10.91
CA THR A 317 1.66 -7.15 -10.89
C THR A 317 2.23 -8.21 -9.95
N ASP A 318 3.33 -7.91 -9.24
CA ASP A 318 3.94 -8.83 -8.29
C ASP A 318 3.04 -8.99 -7.06
N PRO A 319 2.47 -10.18 -6.81
CA PRO A 319 1.51 -10.35 -5.75
C PRO A 319 2.14 -10.51 -4.37
N LYS A 320 3.48 -10.65 -4.28
CA LYS A 320 4.15 -10.88 -2.99
C LYS A 320 4.13 -9.64 -2.10
N GLY A 321 4.03 -9.89 -0.79
CA GLY A 321 4.32 -8.89 0.23
C GLY A 321 5.82 -8.59 0.32
N ILE A 322 6.19 -7.63 1.17
CA ILE A 322 7.60 -7.28 1.41
C ILE A 322 7.89 -7.32 2.91
N ILE A 323 8.83 -8.14 3.34
CA ILE A 323 9.39 -8.10 4.70
C ILE A 323 10.71 -7.33 4.64
N ILE A 324 10.91 -6.37 5.55
CA ILE A 324 12.17 -5.63 5.65
C ILE A 324 12.73 -5.73 7.06
N PHE A 325 13.93 -6.30 7.17
CA PHE A 325 14.76 -6.28 8.37
C PHE A 325 15.39 -4.89 8.56
N ALA A 326 14.89 -4.11 9.52
CA ALA A 326 15.25 -2.71 9.68
C ALA A 326 15.55 -2.31 11.12
N ARG A 327 16.41 -1.32 11.32
CA ARG A 327 16.71 -0.76 12.65
C ARG A 327 15.73 0.34 13.04
N PRO A 328 15.58 0.65 14.35
CA PRO A 328 14.61 1.65 14.82
C PRO A 328 14.71 3.03 14.15
N CYS A 329 15.92 3.49 13.85
CA CYS A 329 16.12 4.78 13.17
C CYS A 329 15.64 4.77 11.71
N ASP A 330 15.79 3.66 10.99
CA ASP A 330 15.25 3.49 9.64
C ASP A 330 13.72 3.37 9.66
N ILE A 331 13.15 2.64 10.62
CA ILE A 331 11.69 2.52 10.80
C ILE A 331 11.07 3.89 11.10
N ASN A 332 11.72 4.68 11.95
CA ASN A 332 11.33 6.07 12.16
C ASN A 332 11.48 6.90 10.88
N GLY A 333 12.55 6.69 10.11
CA GLY A 333 12.75 7.34 8.82
C GLY A 333 11.62 7.02 7.83
N LEU A 334 11.18 5.76 7.77
CA LEU A 334 10.03 5.32 6.99
C LEU A 334 8.76 6.09 7.38
N ARG A 335 8.49 6.23 8.68
CA ARG A 335 7.36 7.05 9.14
C ARG A 335 7.46 8.52 8.71
N ARG A 336 8.67 9.07 8.51
CA ARG A 336 8.82 10.43 7.94
C ARG A 336 8.50 10.47 6.45
N LEU A 337 8.85 9.41 5.71
CA LEU A 337 8.46 9.25 4.31
C LEU A 337 6.94 9.09 4.19
N ASP A 338 6.31 8.29 5.05
CA ASP A 338 4.85 8.15 5.14
C ASP A 338 4.18 9.53 5.30
N ASN A 339 4.68 10.36 6.21
CA ASN A 339 4.15 11.72 6.37
C ASN A 339 4.34 12.59 5.11
N MET A 340 5.48 12.48 4.43
CA MET A 340 5.78 13.28 3.23
C MET A 340 5.02 12.84 1.99
N PHE A 341 4.76 11.54 1.81
CA PHE A 341 4.11 11.00 0.61
C PHE A 341 2.61 10.76 0.80
N LEU A 342 2.16 10.46 2.02
CA LEU A 342 0.76 10.09 2.25
C LEU A 342 -0.05 11.22 2.91
N ALA A 343 0.56 12.02 3.77
CA ALA A 343 -0.16 13.04 4.57
C ALA A 343 0.09 14.50 4.13
N ASN A 344 1.18 14.75 3.41
CA ASN A 344 1.56 16.11 3.03
C ASN A 344 0.79 16.59 1.78
N GLY A 345 0.19 17.79 1.85
CA GLY A 345 -0.39 18.44 0.67
C GLY A 345 -1.81 18.01 0.30
N GLY A 346 -2.48 17.21 1.14
CA GLY A 346 -3.91 16.86 0.99
C GLY A 346 -4.22 15.73 0.01
N MET A 347 -3.22 15.16 -0.66
CA MET A 347 -3.37 14.02 -1.56
C MET A 347 -2.23 13.03 -1.32
N SER A 348 -2.56 11.74 -1.21
CA SER A 348 -1.56 10.68 -1.03
C SER A 348 -0.94 10.26 -2.37
N ASP A 349 0.36 10.04 -2.38
CA ASP A 349 1.10 9.48 -3.50
C ASP A 349 0.72 8.00 -3.68
N VAL A 350 0.00 7.70 -4.76
CA VAL A 350 -0.55 6.36 -5.04
C VAL A 350 0.55 5.32 -5.28
N TYR A 351 1.67 5.69 -5.90
CA TYR A 351 2.78 4.78 -6.19
C TYR A 351 3.50 4.38 -4.91
N TYR A 352 3.75 5.35 -4.03
CA TYR A 352 4.31 5.10 -2.72
C TYR A 352 3.36 4.29 -1.85
N LYS A 353 2.05 4.62 -1.84
CA LYS A 353 1.04 3.92 -1.04
C LYS A 353 0.97 2.43 -1.41
N ARG A 354 0.85 2.11 -2.71
CA ARG A 354 0.78 0.72 -3.20
C ARG A 354 1.98 -0.11 -2.75
N MET A 355 3.20 0.45 -2.82
CA MET A 355 4.41 -0.23 -2.30
C MET A 355 4.38 -0.35 -0.77
N ARG A 356 4.04 0.74 -0.09
CA ARG A 356 4.04 0.83 1.38
C ARG A 356 3.04 -0.12 2.04
N ASP A 357 1.90 -0.36 1.42
CA ASP A 357 0.84 -1.27 1.90
C ASP A 357 1.29 -2.74 1.91
N LYS A 358 2.25 -3.10 1.05
CA LYS A 358 2.85 -4.46 1.01
C LYS A 358 3.89 -4.70 2.10
N VAL A 359 4.36 -3.66 2.80
CA VAL A 359 5.54 -3.73 3.69
C VAL A 359 5.18 -4.15 5.11
N LYS A 360 5.90 -5.16 5.59
CA LYS A 360 5.96 -5.64 6.98
C LYS A 360 7.38 -5.44 7.51
N ILE A 361 7.50 -5.01 8.76
CA ILE A 361 8.80 -4.64 9.36
C ILE A 361 9.23 -5.68 10.38
N PHE A 362 10.42 -6.23 10.16
CA PHE A 362 11.13 -7.08 11.12
C PHE A 362 12.22 -6.22 11.76
N MET A 363 11.98 -5.72 12.97
CA MET A 363 12.88 -4.79 13.63
C MET A 363 14.12 -5.53 14.17
N ILE A 364 15.29 -5.15 13.69
CA ILE A 364 16.58 -5.55 14.27
C ILE A 364 16.81 -4.68 15.52
N GLU A 365 16.93 -5.32 16.68
CA GLU A 365 17.29 -4.64 17.92
C GLU A 365 18.65 -3.93 17.80
N CYS A 366 18.74 -2.69 18.32
CA CYS A 366 19.96 -1.89 18.26
C CYS A 366 20.34 -1.43 19.67
N LYS A 367 21.36 -2.08 20.25
CA LYS A 367 21.83 -1.82 21.62
C LYS A 367 23.05 -0.90 21.70
N GLU A 368 23.78 -0.79 20.60
CA GLU A 368 25.06 -0.09 20.55
C GLU A 368 25.05 1.06 19.55
N SER A 369 25.84 2.09 19.86
CA SER A 369 25.98 3.29 19.04
C SER A 369 27.11 3.08 18.06
N TRP A 370 26.91 3.48 16.80
CA TRP A 370 28.04 3.79 15.94
C TRP A 370 28.54 5.21 16.20
N ASP A 371 29.79 5.46 15.83
CA ASP A 371 30.46 6.73 16.08
C ASP A 371 29.77 7.92 15.41
N THR A 372 29.01 7.72 14.33
CA THR A 372 28.35 8.80 13.58
C THR A 372 26.91 9.07 14.01
N CYS A 373 26.28 8.17 14.77
CA CYS A 373 24.85 8.28 15.06
C CYS A 373 24.55 9.10 16.32
N PHE A 374 23.38 9.73 16.34
CA PHE A 374 22.87 10.59 17.42
C PHE A 374 21.34 10.45 17.53
N CYS A 375 20.80 9.26 17.23
CA CYS A 375 19.37 8.97 17.19
C CYS A 375 18.66 9.15 18.54
N VAL A 376 19.38 8.98 19.66
CA VAL A 376 18.87 9.26 21.02
C VAL A 376 18.56 10.75 21.17
N SER A 377 19.46 11.63 20.72
CA SER A 377 19.22 13.09 20.76
C SER A 377 18.01 13.51 19.93
N MET A 378 17.65 12.72 18.91
CA MET A 378 16.46 12.95 18.08
C MET A 378 15.20 12.21 18.59
N GLY A 379 15.32 11.38 19.63
CA GLY A 379 14.22 10.54 20.14
C GLY A 379 13.79 9.41 19.19
N THR A 380 14.64 9.00 18.26
CA THR A 380 14.34 8.01 17.19
C THR A 380 15.15 6.71 17.33
N ASN A 381 15.81 6.52 18.47
CA ASN A 381 16.48 5.29 18.89
C ASN A 381 15.49 4.13 19.15
N LYS A 382 14.22 4.45 19.41
CA LYS A 382 13.16 3.48 19.73
C LYS A 382 11.98 3.56 18.76
N THR A 383 11.25 2.46 18.64
CA THR A 383 10.02 2.39 17.86
C THR A 383 9.15 1.24 18.33
N ASP A 384 7.85 1.37 18.14
CA ASP A 384 6.83 0.34 18.33
C ASP A 384 6.23 -0.15 17.00
N ASN A 385 6.59 0.48 15.88
CA ASN A 385 6.05 0.25 14.53
C ASN A 385 6.75 -0.91 13.82
N TYR A 386 6.58 -2.12 14.35
CA TYR A 386 7.11 -3.35 13.77
C TYR A 386 6.09 -4.48 13.87
N SER A 387 6.19 -5.44 12.94
CA SER A 387 5.42 -6.69 12.98
C SER A 387 6.09 -7.73 13.88
N VAL A 388 7.43 -7.83 13.80
CA VAL A 388 8.27 -8.69 14.62
C VAL A 388 9.51 -7.91 15.05
N ALA A 389 9.94 -8.00 16.29
CA ALA A 389 11.22 -7.50 16.76
C ALA A 389 12.15 -8.66 17.07
N LEU A 390 13.45 -8.52 16.76
CA LEU A 390 14.44 -9.59 16.87
C LEU A 390 15.69 -9.12 17.61
N ARG A 391 16.15 -9.94 18.56
CA ARG A 391 17.50 -9.89 19.13
C ARG A 391 18.26 -11.13 18.68
N PHE A 392 19.41 -10.91 18.08
CA PHE A 392 20.34 -11.96 17.69
C PHE A 392 21.36 -12.16 18.81
N ASP A 393 21.35 -13.35 19.43
CA ASP A 393 22.43 -13.84 20.28
C ASP A 393 23.30 -14.81 19.44
N GLU A 394 24.32 -15.46 20.03
CA GLU A 394 25.25 -16.34 19.30
C GLU A 394 24.52 -17.46 18.54
N ASP A 395 23.84 -18.37 19.25
CA ASP A 395 23.15 -19.53 18.65
C ASP A 395 21.63 -19.38 18.57
N MET A 396 21.08 -18.39 19.29
CA MET A 396 19.65 -18.24 19.51
C MET A 396 19.18 -16.84 19.11
N ILE A 397 17.91 -16.75 18.74
CA ILE A 397 17.25 -15.51 18.37
C ILE A 397 16.01 -15.37 19.24
N GLN A 398 15.89 -14.23 19.92
CA GLN A 398 14.69 -13.87 20.66
C GLN A 398 13.81 -13.01 19.76
N LEU A 399 12.52 -13.33 19.68
CA LEU A 399 11.56 -12.60 18.86
C LEU A 399 10.39 -12.12 19.69
N LYS A 400 9.96 -10.89 19.47
CA LYS A 400 8.68 -10.36 19.95
C LYS A 400 7.77 -10.13 18.76
N ILE A 401 6.75 -10.96 18.63
CA ILE A 401 5.78 -10.92 17.54
C ILE A 401 4.62 -10.05 18.00
N LYS A 402 4.26 -9.03 17.21
CA LYS A 402 3.10 -8.15 17.43
C LYS A 402 2.00 -8.33 16.39
N ASP A 403 2.40 -8.75 15.20
CA ASP A 403 1.49 -8.96 14.08
C ASP A 403 1.10 -10.44 14.05
N ALA A 404 -0.17 -10.74 14.33
CA ALA A 404 -0.64 -12.12 14.42
C ALA A 404 -0.55 -12.90 13.11
N GLU A 405 -0.32 -12.22 11.98
CA GLU A 405 0.05 -12.87 10.72
C GLU A 405 1.27 -13.79 10.86
N PHE A 406 2.21 -13.46 11.75
CA PHE A 406 3.44 -14.24 11.93
C PHE A 406 3.40 -15.19 13.13
N LEU A 407 2.42 -15.10 14.04
CA LEU A 407 2.40 -15.91 15.28
C LEU A 407 2.44 -17.41 15.02
N ASP A 408 1.71 -17.81 14.00
CA ASP A 408 1.53 -19.16 13.51
C ASP A 408 2.86 -19.80 13.08
N GLU A 409 3.78 -19.00 12.53
CA GLU A 409 5.13 -19.46 12.15
C GLU A 409 6.03 -19.75 13.35
N PHE A 410 5.62 -19.33 14.56
CA PHE A 410 6.34 -19.52 15.82
C PHE A 410 5.48 -20.20 16.88
N GLU A 411 4.48 -21.00 16.48
CA GLU A 411 3.58 -21.69 17.40
C GLU A 411 4.37 -22.62 18.34
N TRP A 412 5.28 -23.41 17.76
CA TRP A 412 6.11 -24.42 18.44
C TRP A 412 7.38 -23.85 19.08
N ALA A 413 7.65 -22.55 18.90
CA ALA A 413 8.80 -21.90 19.49
C ALA A 413 8.64 -21.77 21.02
N GLY A 414 9.73 -21.97 21.75
CA GLY A 414 9.72 -21.85 23.20
C GLY A 414 9.41 -20.41 23.62
N ALA A 415 8.44 -20.22 24.52
CA ALA A 415 8.13 -18.90 25.06
C ALA A 415 9.33 -18.33 25.85
N CYS A 416 9.52 -17.01 25.82
CA CYS A 416 10.51 -16.33 26.65
C CYS A 416 10.05 -14.91 27.03
N ASP A 417 10.71 -14.31 28.01
CA ASP A 417 10.39 -12.95 28.51
C ASP A 417 11.14 -11.85 27.74
N TYR A 418 11.24 -12.00 26.42
CA TYR A 418 11.96 -11.03 25.59
C TYR A 418 11.16 -9.74 25.40
N GLU A 419 11.80 -8.62 25.70
CA GLU A 419 11.38 -7.28 25.33
C GLU A 419 12.49 -6.56 24.57
N PRO A 420 12.17 -5.86 23.46
CA PRO A 420 13.15 -5.10 22.72
C PRO A 420 13.79 -4.02 23.60
N SER A 421 15.12 -4.06 23.67
CA SER A 421 15.90 -3.02 24.32
C SER A 421 16.44 -2.03 23.30
N PHE A 422 16.53 -0.76 23.68
CA PHE A 422 17.02 0.29 22.80
C PHE A 422 18.23 0.95 23.44
N ILE A 423 19.12 1.46 22.60
CA ILE A 423 20.22 2.28 23.08
C ILE A 423 19.71 3.54 23.79
N GLU A 424 20.26 3.84 24.96
CA GLU A 424 19.85 5.01 25.77
C GLU A 424 20.80 6.22 25.64
N GLU A 425 22.00 6.02 25.10
CA GLU A 425 22.97 7.11 24.90
C GLU A 425 23.81 6.90 23.63
N ASN A 426 24.02 7.96 22.85
CA ASN A 426 24.99 7.97 21.75
C ASN A 426 26.25 8.73 22.17
N THR A 427 27.39 8.34 21.59
CA THR A 427 28.66 9.07 21.74
C THR A 427 28.53 10.53 21.26
N ARG A 428 27.84 10.74 20.13
CA ARG A 428 27.52 12.08 19.62
C ARG A 428 26.21 12.59 20.20
N LYS A 429 26.24 13.83 20.70
CA LYS A 429 25.08 14.51 21.28
C LYS A 429 24.70 15.71 20.42
N VAL A 430 23.40 15.85 20.18
CA VAL A 430 22.84 16.97 19.43
C VAL A 430 21.82 17.70 20.30
N ARG A 431 21.94 19.02 20.33
CA ARG A 431 20.97 19.92 20.95
C ARG A 431 20.18 20.60 19.84
N ILE A 432 18.89 20.32 19.77
CA ILE A 432 18.02 20.97 18.79
C ILE A 432 17.80 22.44 19.21
N PRO A 433 18.00 23.42 18.30
CA PRO A 433 17.70 24.81 18.59
C PRO A 433 16.21 24.96 18.95
N ASN A 434 15.93 25.69 20.03
CA ASN A 434 14.55 26.02 20.39
C ASN A 434 14.04 27.12 19.44
N ILE A 435 13.40 26.77 18.34
CA ILE A 435 12.77 27.71 17.39
C ILE A 435 11.27 27.42 17.39
N LYS A 436 10.45 28.33 17.93
CA LYS A 436 9.00 28.14 17.99
C LYS A 436 8.34 28.48 16.65
N LYS A 437 7.23 27.80 16.38
CA LYS A 437 6.37 28.12 15.22
C LYS A 437 5.94 29.59 15.26
N GLY A 438 6.18 30.31 14.18
CA GLY A 438 5.86 31.73 14.06
C GLY A 438 6.96 32.69 14.52
N GLU A 439 8.09 32.19 15.04
CA GLU A 439 9.28 33.03 15.26
C GLU A 439 9.81 33.60 13.94
N LYS A 440 10.43 34.77 14.01
CA LYS A 440 11.06 35.39 12.84
C LYS A 440 12.29 34.57 12.47
N LEU A 441 12.22 33.86 11.35
CA LEU A 441 13.33 33.02 10.87
C LEU A 441 14.41 33.81 10.12
N ARG A 442 14.09 35.04 9.68
CA ARG A 442 15.02 35.86 8.90
C ARG A 442 16.39 36.07 9.59
N PRO A 443 16.48 36.42 10.89
CA PRO A 443 17.77 36.50 11.58
C PRO A 443 18.55 35.19 11.56
N ILE A 444 17.87 34.05 11.66
CA ILE A 444 18.48 32.71 11.57
C ILE A 444 19.00 32.45 10.14
N TYR A 445 18.30 32.94 9.13
CA TYR A 445 18.68 32.76 7.73
C TYR A 445 19.91 33.58 7.32
N GLU A 446 20.13 34.70 8.02
CA GLU A 446 21.20 35.66 7.80
C GLU A 446 22.43 35.40 8.68
N LEU A 447 22.44 34.30 9.47
CA LEU A 447 23.60 33.92 10.28
C LEU A 447 24.84 33.69 9.40
N GLU A 448 25.95 34.33 9.78
CA GLU A 448 27.21 34.30 9.02
C GLU A 448 27.82 32.90 8.93
N PHE A 449 27.61 32.02 9.93
CA PHE A 449 28.18 30.67 9.93
C PHE A 449 27.73 29.82 8.73
N TRP A 450 26.58 30.13 8.10
CA TRP A 450 26.15 29.43 6.89
C TRP A 450 27.17 29.57 5.75
N LYS A 451 27.90 30.69 5.69
CA LYS A 451 28.89 30.98 4.65
C LYS A 451 30.07 30.02 4.67
N GLU A 452 30.37 29.40 5.83
CA GLU A 452 31.41 28.36 5.96
C GLU A 452 31.18 27.21 4.97
N TYR A 453 29.93 26.90 4.63
CA TYR A 453 29.61 25.81 3.71
C TYR A 453 29.95 26.10 2.24
N ASN A 454 30.18 27.36 1.86
CA ASN A 454 30.61 27.66 0.49
C ASN A 454 32.05 27.17 0.22
N GLU A 455 32.86 27.01 1.26
CA GLU A 455 34.24 26.54 1.15
C GLU A 455 34.35 25.02 1.38
N THR A 456 33.44 24.44 2.18
CA THR A 456 33.50 23.02 2.55
C THR A 456 32.55 22.13 1.77
N CYS A 457 31.37 22.60 1.35
CA CYS A 457 30.36 21.73 0.74
C CYS A 457 30.39 21.77 -0.80
N ILE A 458 30.79 20.65 -1.41
CA ILE A 458 30.78 20.47 -2.88
C ILE A 458 29.40 20.21 -3.49
N SER A 459 28.30 20.32 -2.71
CA SER A 459 26.92 20.19 -3.21
C SER A 459 26.61 18.88 -3.96
N CYS A 460 27.25 17.76 -3.61
CA CYS A 460 27.09 16.48 -4.31
C CYS A 460 25.78 15.73 -4.02
N GLY A 461 24.99 16.17 -3.03
CA GLY A 461 23.72 15.54 -2.65
C GLY A 461 23.80 14.17 -1.97
N GLY A 462 25.01 13.60 -1.79
CA GLY A 462 25.19 12.26 -1.21
C GLY A 462 24.54 12.07 0.17
N CYS A 463 24.53 13.12 1.01
CA CYS A 463 23.88 13.10 2.31
C CYS A 463 22.34 12.92 2.25
N ASN A 464 21.68 13.31 1.15
CA ASN A 464 20.25 13.10 0.95
C ASN A 464 19.95 11.71 0.39
N THR A 465 20.82 11.21 -0.49
CA THR A 465 20.72 9.88 -1.10
C THR A 465 20.64 8.78 -0.03
N VAL A 466 21.53 8.82 0.96
CA VAL A 466 21.60 7.83 2.05
C VAL A 466 20.65 8.08 3.22
N CYS A 467 19.94 9.21 3.21
CA CYS A 467 19.08 9.59 4.33
C CYS A 467 17.74 8.86 4.25
N PRO A 468 17.32 8.18 5.34
CA PRO A 468 16.07 7.41 5.37
C PRO A 468 14.82 8.28 5.31
N SER A 469 14.92 9.57 5.66
CA SER A 469 13.78 10.49 5.70
C SER A 469 13.68 11.39 4.47
N CYS A 470 14.64 11.34 3.54
CA CYS A 470 14.68 12.26 2.40
C CYS A 470 13.74 11.82 1.28
N SER A 471 12.79 12.68 0.92
CA SER A 471 11.76 12.47 -0.10
C SER A 471 12.00 13.25 -1.40
N CYS A 472 13.14 13.92 -1.58
CA CYS A 472 13.44 14.73 -2.76
C CYS A 472 13.53 13.87 -4.04
N PHE A 473 12.91 14.35 -5.13
CA PHE A 473 12.93 13.69 -6.42
C PHE A 473 12.71 14.69 -7.55
N ASP A 474 13.22 14.34 -8.74
CA ASP A 474 12.93 15.01 -10.00
C ASP A 474 12.05 14.12 -10.87
N THR A 475 11.31 14.76 -11.77
CA THR A 475 10.50 14.07 -12.78
C THR A 475 11.19 14.26 -14.12
N ILE A 476 11.55 13.15 -14.76
CA ILE A 476 12.23 13.12 -16.06
C ILE A 476 11.40 12.32 -17.05
N ASP A 477 11.42 12.76 -18.31
CA ASP A 477 10.88 11.97 -19.42
C ASP A 477 12.03 11.24 -20.10
N ASP A 478 11.91 9.92 -20.18
CA ASP A 478 12.82 8.99 -20.83
C ASP A 478 12.23 8.64 -22.20
N LEU A 479 12.66 9.38 -23.23
CA LEU A 479 12.14 9.26 -24.60
C LEU A 479 12.89 8.17 -25.37
N ASN A 480 12.18 7.37 -26.16
CA ASN A 480 12.80 6.29 -26.94
C ASN A 480 13.84 6.81 -27.97
N GLN A 481 13.65 8.05 -28.45
CA GLN A 481 14.54 8.78 -29.36
C GLN A 481 14.40 10.30 -29.09
N GLU A 482 15.39 11.12 -29.48
CA GLU A 482 15.48 12.56 -29.16
C GLU A 482 14.27 13.44 -29.56
N ASN A 483 13.36 12.94 -30.40
CA ASN A 483 12.11 13.64 -30.75
C ASN A 483 10.88 12.72 -30.71
N SER A 484 10.98 11.59 -30.01
CA SER A 484 9.86 10.66 -29.91
C SER A 484 8.75 11.27 -29.07
N ARG A 485 7.51 11.11 -29.55
CA ARG A 485 6.32 11.31 -28.71
C ARG A 485 5.98 10.07 -27.88
N LYS A 486 6.85 9.06 -27.90
CA LYS A 486 6.76 7.84 -27.11
C LYS A 486 7.89 7.79 -26.10
N GLY A 487 7.54 7.50 -24.86
CA GLY A 487 8.53 7.40 -23.79
C GLY A 487 7.89 6.97 -22.48
N SER A 488 8.64 7.15 -21.41
CA SER A 488 8.16 6.92 -20.06
C SER A 488 8.47 8.08 -19.15
N ARG A 489 7.53 8.44 -18.29
CA ARG A 489 7.77 9.42 -17.23
C ARG A 489 8.28 8.71 -16.01
N ARG A 490 9.44 9.16 -15.52
CA ARG A 490 10.12 8.55 -14.38
C ARG A 490 10.30 9.57 -13.27
N ARG A 491 10.14 9.11 -12.05
CA ARG A 491 10.57 9.82 -10.85
C ARG A 491 11.94 9.27 -10.45
N VAL A 492 12.91 10.16 -10.32
CA VAL A 492 14.29 9.81 -9.95
C VAL A 492 14.67 10.56 -8.69
N TRP A 493 15.34 9.89 -7.77
CA TRP A 493 15.85 10.52 -6.56
C TRP A 493 16.68 11.76 -6.91
N SER A 494 16.43 12.83 -6.18
CA SER A 494 17.16 14.08 -6.30
C SER A 494 17.49 14.62 -4.92
N SER A 495 18.09 15.80 -4.86
CA SER A 495 18.57 16.37 -3.61
C SER A 495 18.40 17.87 -3.57
N CYS A 496 17.90 18.37 -2.44
CA CYS A 496 17.86 19.80 -2.15
C CYS A 496 19.24 20.46 -2.02
N MET A 497 20.31 19.66 -2.07
CA MET A 497 21.69 20.10 -2.13
C MET A 497 22.23 20.24 -3.56
N LEU A 498 21.44 19.93 -4.59
CA LEU A 498 21.81 20.17 -5.99
C LEU A 498 21.28 21.55 -6.42
N PRO A 499 22.09 22.40 -7.09
CA PRO A 499 21.63 23.71 -7.57
C PRO A 499 20.38 23.63 -8.45
N ASP A 500 20.36 22.69 -9.39
CA ASP A 500 19.28 22.53 -10.36
C ASP A 500 17.97 22.03 -9.74
N TYR A 501 17.98 21.47 -8.53
CA TYR A 501 16.76 21.00 -7.86
C TYR A 501 15.75 22.13 -7.60
N SER A 502 16.22 23.37 -7.47
CA SER A 502 15.34 24.54 -7.29
C SER A 502 15.08 25.32 -8.57
N LYS A 503 15.49 24.78 -9.73
CA LYS A 503 15.32 25.40 -11.03
C LYS A 503 13.86 25.29 -11.47
N THR A 504 13.25 26.45 -11.71
CA THR A 504 11.90 26.54 -12.27
C THR A 504 11.96 26.53 -13.81
N ALA A 505 10.81 26.33 -14.47
CA ALA A 505 10.72 26.31 -15.94
C ALA A 505 11.32 27.56 -16.62
N GLY A 506 11.28 28.73 -15.97
CA GLY A 506 11.92 29.96 -16.44
C GLY A 506 13.43 30.03 -16.23
N GLY A 507 14.07 28.96 -15.76
CA GLY A 507 15.51 28.89 -15.47
C GLY A 507 15.94 29.52 -14.15
N ASN A 508 15.02 30.14 -13.39
CA ASN A 508 15.33 30.73 -12.09
C ASN A 508 15.63 29.66 -11.04
N ILE A 509 16.76 29.82 -10.36
CA ILE A 509 17.24 28.96 -9.28
C ILE A 509 17.14 29.72 -7.95
N ALA A 510 16.33 29.20 -7.02
CA ALA A 510 16.07 29.85 -5.73
C ALA A 510 17.24 29.72 -4.74
N ARG A 511 18.02 28.63 -4.83
CA ARG A 511 19.19 28.37 -3.98
C ARG A 511 20.38 28.04 -4.87
N LYS A 512 21.31 28.99 -4.99
CA LYS A 512 22.46 28.90 -5.90
C LYS A 512 23.73 28.45 -5.20
N PHE A 513 23.87 28.78 -3.92
CA PHE A 513 25.10 28.59 -3.16
C PHE A 513 24.96 27.50 -2.08
N PRO A 514 26.05 26.77 -1.76
CA PRO A 514 26.03 25.72 -0.73
C PRO A 514 25.50 26.18 0.63
N GLU A 515 25.82 27.41 1.07
CA GLU A 515 25.27 28.00 2.31
C GLU A 515 23.73 27.96 2.36
N GLN A 516 23.08 28.25 1.24
CA GLN A 516 21.63 28.38 1.13
C GLN A 516 20.97 27.00 1.15
N MET A 517 21.64 26.02 0.55
CA MET A 517 21.21 24.62 0.52
C MET A 517 21.40 23.95 1.87
N MET A 518 22.55 24.17 2.53
CA MET A 518 22.81 23.61 3.87
C MET A 518 21.87 24.22 4.90
N ARG A 519 21.63 25.54 4.84
CA ARG A 519 20.58 26.20 5.65
C ARG A 519 19.23 25.54 5.43
N PHE A 520 18.80 25.40 4.17
CA PHE A 520 17.52 24.80 3.82
C PHE A 520 17.41 23.35 4.32
N LYS A 521 18.42 22.51 4.08
CA LYS A 521 18.46 21.12 4.56
C LYS A 521 18.38 21.05 6.08
N THR A 522 19.13 21.90 6.78
CA THR A 522 19.18 21.88 8.25
C THR A 522 17.83 22.25 8.81
N LEU A 523 17.30 23.41 8.44
CA LEU A 523 16.01 23.89 8.94
C LEU A 523 14.85 22.99 8.52
N HIS A 524 14.86 22.44 7.30
CA HIS A 524 13.84 21.49 6.88
C HIS A 524 13.84 20.26 7.79
N LYS A 525 15.02 19.77 8.18
CA LYS A 525 15.16 18.57 8.99
C LYS A 525 14.82 18.74 10.46
N ILE A 526 15.10 19.91 11.04
CA ILE A 526 14.96 20.15 12.48
C ILE A 526 13.86 21.16 12.86
N TYR A 527 13.30 21.90 11.91
CA TYR A 527 12.27 22.90 12.18
C TYR A 527 11.06 22.79 11.24
N ASP A 528 11.21 22.92 9.92
CA ASP A 528 10.05 23.09 9.01
C ASP A 528 9.14 21.86 9.01
N TYR A 529 9.72 20.65 9.01
CA TYR A 529 8.97 19.40 9.11
C TYR A 529 8.20 19.33 10.44
N ASN A 530 8.87 19.66 11.55
CA ASN A 530 8.26 19.66 12.89
C ASN A 530 7.07 20.63 12.95
N ALA A 531 7.25 21.87 12.48
CA ALA A 531 6.20 22.89 12.45
C ALA A 531 5.01 22.53 11.54
N ARG A 532 5.26 21.73 10.49
CA ARG A 532 4.26 21.24 9.54
C ARG A 532 3.41 20.11 10.13
N PHE A 533 4.01 19.15 10.81
CA PHE A 533 3.34 17.94 11.30
C PHE A 533 3.03 17.96 12.81
N GLY A 534 2.68 19.13 13.34
CA GLY A 534 2.11 19.24 14.69
C GLY A 534 3.11 19.39 15.85
N GLY A 535 4.41 19.58 15.58
CA GLY A 535 5.37 20.02 16.58
C GLY A 535 6.04 18.94 17.44
N ASN A 536 5.71 17.66 17.25
CA ASN A 536 6.13 16.59 18.16
C ASN A 536 7.35 15.77 17.70
N GLU A 537 7.87 16.04 16.50
CA GLU A 537 8.93 15.23 15.89
C GLU A 537 9.73 15.99 14.84
N HIS A 538 10.98 15.59 14.61
CA HIS A 538 11.83 16.14 13.56
C HIS A 538 11.96 15.17 12.38
N MET A 539 12.32 15.69 11.21
CA MET A 539 12.56 14.86 10.03
C MET A 539 13.86 14.07 10.18
N CYS A 540 14.88 14.68 10.79
CA CYS A 540 16.14 13.99 11.08
C CYS A 540 15.90 12.87 12.10
N VAL A 541 16.42 11.67 11.81
CA VAL A 541 16.33 10.50 12.71
C VAL A 541 17.68 10.13 13.34
N GLY A 542 18.68 11.00 13.21
CA GLY A 542 20.00 10.83 13.84
C GLY A 542 20.77 9.58 13.42
N CYS A 543 20.47 9.00 12.26
CA CYS A 543 21.09 7.75 11.80
C CYS A 543 22.58 7.87 11.43
N GLY A 544 23.17 9.08 11.37
CA GLY A 544 24.60 9.29 11.10
C GLY A 544 25.09 9.06 9.66
N ARG A 545 24.31 8.39 8.79
CA ARG A 545 24.75 8.06 7.41
C ARG A 545 25.18 9.26 6.56
N CYS A 546 24.58 10.43 6.77
CA CYS A 546 24.98 11.64 6.07
C CYS A 546 26.38 12.14 6.44
N ILE A 547 26.84 11.84 7.65
CA ILE A 547 28.19 12.16 8.14
C ILE A 547 29.16 11.15 7.50
N MET A 548 28.87 9.86 7.64
CA MET A 548 29.66 8.77 7.06
C MET A 548 29.90 8.93 5.55
N ARG A 549 28.88 9.37 4.79
CA ARG A 549 28.95 9.46 3.33
C ARG A 549 29.57 10.76 2.81
N CYS A 550 29.81 11.75 3.65
CA CYS A 550 30.27 13.06 3.19
C CYS A 550 31.74 12.96 2.73
N PRO A 551 32.07 13.32 1.46
CA PRO A 551 33.46 13.30 1.00
C PRO A 551 34.32 14.44 1.58
N GLU A 552 33.68 15.46 2.15
CA GLU A 552 34.31 16.65 2.72
C GLU A 552 34.22 16.65 4.26
N ASP A 553 33.94 15.48 4.86
CA ASP A 553 33.88 15.26 6.31
C ASP A 553 32.95 16.24 7.08
N ILE A 554 31.88 16.72 6.42
CA ILE A 554 30.91 17.62 7.07
C ILE A 554 30.11 16.85 8.12
N ASP A 555 30.31 17.23 9.37
CA ASP A 555 29.56 16.70 10.49
C ASP A 555 28.22 17.42 10.69
N PHE A 556 27.14 16.75 10.31
CA PHE A 556 25.80 17.32 10.46
C PHE A 556 25.34 17.47 11.92
N SER A 557 25.91 16.71 12.86
CA SER A 557 25.62 16.88 14.29
C SER A 557 26.20 18.21 14.80
N GLU A 558 27.41 18.55 14.36
CA GLU A 558 28.04 19.85 14.66
C GLU A 558 27.29 21.01 14.01
N THR A 559 26.81 20.86 12.76
CA THR A 559 25.95 21.86 12.10
C THR A 559 24.74 22.22 12.97
N ILE A 560 24.06 21.21 13.53
CA ILE A 560 22.87 21.44 14.35
C ILE A 560 23.23 22.09 15.69
N ASN A 561 24.32 21.64 16.33
CA ASN A 561 24.79 22.23 17.59
C ASN A 561 25.23 23.69 17.42
N LYS A 562 26.01 24.01 16.38
CA LYS A 562 26.39 25.39 16.02
C LYS A 562 25.15 26.25 15.81
N LEU A 563 24.14 25.75 15.11
CA LEU A 563 22.87 26.46 14.93
C LEU A 563 22.15 26.70 16.27
N ALA A 564 22.15 25.73 17.19
CA ALA A 564 21.59 25.92 18.53
C ALA A 564 22.30 27.03 19.31
N ASP A 565 23.63 27.06 19.27
CA ASP A 565 24.43 28.08 19.95
C ASP A 565 24.17 29.48 19.35
N GLU A 566 24.08 29.60 18.03
CA GLU A 566 23.77 30.88 17.37
C GLU A 566 22.33 31.35 17.62
N VAL A 567 21.35 30.44 17.66
CA VAL A 567 19.97 30.77 18.02
C VAL A 567 19.88 31.27 19.47
N ASP A 568 20.61 30.67 20.40
CA ASP A 568 20.65 31.14 21.78
C ASP A 568 21.28 32.54 21.89
N LYS A 569 22.38 32.79 21.16
CA LYS A 569 23.00 34.13 21.08
C LYS A 569 22.04 35.18 20.53
N LEU A 570 21.25 34.83 19.51
CA LEU A 570 20.22 35.72 18.96
C LEU A 570 19.15 36.04 20.01
N LYS A 571 18.62 35.01 20.70
CA LYS A 571 17.59 35.19 21.73
C LYS A 571 18.09 36.00 22.93
N ALA A 572 19.34 35.79 23.35
CA ALA A 572 19.95 36.58 24.41
C ALA A 572 20.09 38.07 24.05
N LYS A 573 20.39 38.38 22.78
CA LYS A 573 20.44 39.77 22.27
C LYS A 573 19.06 40.42 22.17
N GLU A 574 18.02 39.64 21.89
CA GLU A 574 16.63 40.12 21.83
C GLU A 574 16.01 40.31 23.21
N GLY A 575 16.32 39.44 24.18
CA GLY A 575 15.82 39.53 25.56
C GLY A 575 16.60 40.48 26.49
N GLY A 576 17.74 41.01 26.04
CA GLY A 576 18.53 42.05 26.73
C GLY A 576 18.24 43.48 26.28
N LYS A 577 17.24 43.68 25.42
CA LYS A 577 16.62 44.97 25.08
C LYS A 577 15.26 45.06 25.75
#